data_AF-A0A845Z8N4-F1
#
_entry.id   AF-A0A845Z8N4-F1
#
_cell.length_a   1.000
_cell.length_b   1.000
_cell.length_c   1.000
_cell.angle_alpha   90.00
_cell.angle_beta   90.00
_cell.angle_gamma   90.00
#
_symmetry.space_group_name_H-M   'P 1'
#
loop_
_entity.id
_entity.type
_entity.pdbx_description
1 polymer ?
#
loop_
_entity_poly.entity_id
_entity_poly.type
_entity_poly.pdbx_seq_one_letter_code
_entity_poly.pdbx_strand_id
1 'polypeptide(L)'
;MLGKIAGLVSFLGIGLYFTGWIYRWAYFSYFQLEATSLDLPFESFLIVPIQVFFGNLSSGGFSTLFRTIWIAIASLILLPIIVPTIFNLIKFSTKGLDKILNKWRWKLLGWSLKTKRSKITHYIQSFFYFVEIKYQNYDEDLIKEIVVIFWLLMTLFFLGKTQGNIDAIQDAYNETSSLPVVTLITPENKLPLGRKINDLTDDPNRSNFRVIGDIELYKELFLRDYNDKTQPKSRQVIWRLLFDTNGQYYIFPSLPKNAQSNVSPPVVVIQQSDRGEYIVILSPEAAP
;
A
#
# COMPACT_ATOMS: atom_id res chain seq x y z
N MET A 1 8.91 -13.48 -33.86
CA MET A 1 9.54 -12.48 -32.96
C MET A 1 8.51 -11.56 -32.31
N LEU A 2 7.53 -11.01 -33.04
CA LEU A 2 6.49 -10.14 -32.47
C LEU A 2 5.78 -10.73 -31.24
N GLY A 3 5.37 -12.00 -31.26
CA GLY A 3 4.68 -12.62 -30.11
C GLY A 3 5.52 -12.68 -28.82
N LYS A 4 6.84 -12.85 -28.92
CA LYS A 4 7.75 -12.85 -27.75
C LYS A 4 7.91 -11.45 -27.18
N ILE A 5 8.00 -10.44 -28.05
CA ILE A 5 8.09 -9.03 -27.65
C ILE A 5 6.77 -8.58 -27.01
N ALA A 6 5.63 -8.92 -27.61
CA ALA A 6 4.31 -8.63 -27.05
C ALA A 6 4.09 -9.29 -25.69
N GLY A 7 4.53 -10.54 -25.53
CA GLY A 7 4.51 -11.22 -24.22
C GLY A 7 5.36 -10.50 -23.18
N LEU A 8 6.60 -10.14 -23.53
CA LEU A 8 7.51 -9.42 -22.62
C LEU A 8 6.96 -8.05 -22.21
N VAL A 9 6.41 -7.29 -23.16
CA VAL A 9 5.78 -5.99 -22.89
C VAL A 9 4.55 -6.17 -21.99
N SER A 10 3.75 -7.22 -22.19
CA SER A 10 2.58 -7.51 -21.36
C SER A 10 2.99 -7.83 -19.92
N PHE A 11 3.99 -8.70 -19.72
CA PHE A 11 4.50 -9.01 -18.39
C PHE A 11 5.11 -7.80 -17.70
N LEU A 12 5.81 -6.96 -18.45
CA LEU A 12 6.35 -5.69 -17.94
C LEU A 12 5.21 -4.75 -17.52
N GLY A 13 4.17 -4.59 -18.34
CA GLY A 13 2.99 -3.79 -18.01
C GLY A 13 2.28 -4.27 -16.74
N ILE A 14 2.09 -5.58 -16.59
CA ILE A 14 1.49 -6.18 -15.38
C ILE A 14 2.38 -5.93 -14.15
N GLY A 15 3.69 -6.13 -14.27
CA GLY A 15 4.64 -5.90 -13.18
C GLY A 15 4.70 -4.43 -12.76
N LEU A 16 4.68 -3.51 -13.72
CA LEU A 16 4.61 -2.06 -13.47
C LEU A 16 3.31 -1.72 -12.75
N TYR A 17 2.16 -2.13 -13.30
CA TYR A 17 0.86 -1.86 -12.70
C TYR A 17 0.76 -2.38 -11.27
N PHE A 18 1.20 -3.62 -11.03
CA PHE A 18 1.26 -4.20 -9.69
C PHE A 18 2.14 -3.37 -8.75
N THR A 19 3.33 -2.97 -9.19
CA THR A 19 4.25 -2.13 -8.39
C THR A 19 3.63 -0.77 -8.07
N GLY A 20 2.96 -0.15 -9.04
CA GLY A 20 2.30 1.15 -8.87
C GLY A 20 1.12 1.07 -7.91
N TRP A 21 0.34 -0.02 -7.97
CA TRP A 21 -0.73 -0.30 -7.02
C TRP A 21 -0.19 -0.41 -5.59
N ILE A 22 0.86 -1.21 -5.37
CA ILE A 22 1.46 -1.38 -4.05
C ILE A 22 2.07 -0.07 -3.54
N TYR A 23 2.72 0.71 -4.40
CA TYR A 23 3.22 2.03 -4.04
C TYR A 23 2.09 2.93 -3.55
N ARG A 24 1.01 3.07 -4.33
CA ARG A 24 -0.11 3.96 -4.02
C ARG A 24 -0.82 3.55 -2.74
N TRP A 25 -1.01 2.25 -2.57
CA TRP A 25 -1.54 1.68 -1.34
C TRP A 25 -0.68 2.05 -0.13
N ALA A 26 0.64 1.88 -0.21
CA ALA A 26 1.56 2.23 0.87
C ALA A 26 1.59 3.75 1.15
N TYR A 27 1.67 4.55 0.09
CA TYR A 27 1.72 6.01 0.17
C TYR A 27 0.47 6.58 0.85
N PHE A 28 -0.73 6.23 0.37
CA PHE A 28 -1.98 6.76 0.92
C PHE A 28 -2.34 6.16 2.28
N SER A 29 -1.93 4.91 2.55
CA SER A 29 -2.12 4.31 3.87
C SER A 29 -1.39 5.08 4.97
N TYR A 30 -0.26 5.74 4.68
CA TYR A 30 0.43 6.61 5.65
C TYR A 30 -0.46 7.80 6.08
N PHE A 31 -1.26 8.33 5.17
CA PHE A 31 -2.25 9.39 5.41
C PHE A 31 -3.61 8.85 5.86
N GLN A 32 -3.69 7.56 6.22
CA GLN A 32 -4.93 6.88 6.63
C GLN A 32 -6.03 6.92 5.56
N LEU A 33 -5.65 7.06 4.29
CA LEU A 33 -6.54 7.00 3.14
C LEU A 33 -6.46 5.61 2.50
N GLU A 34 -7.61 5.04 2.21
CA GLU A 34 -7.69 3.80 1.45
C GLU A 34 -7.53 4.11 -0.04
N ALA A 35 -6.50 3.56 -0.70
CA ALA A 35 -6.28 3.80 -2.13
C ALA A 35 -7.48 3.40 -3.01
N THR A 36 -8.33 2.47 -2.55
CA THR A 36 -9.56 2.03 -3.24
C THR A 36 -10.73 2.99 -3.11
N SER A 37 -10.72 3.90 -2.13
CA SER A 37 -11.74 4.95 -2.01
C SER A 37 -11.40 6.20 -2.83
N LEU A 38 -10.17 6.26 -3.34
CA LEU A 38 -9.68 7.35 -4.17
C LEU A 38 -9.91 7.02 -5.65
N ASP A 39 -10.54 7.94 -6.37
CA ASP A 39 -10.71 7.81 -7.82
C ASP A 39 -9.45 8.28 -8.54
N LEU A 40 -8.46 7.38 -8.58
CA LEU A 40 -7.17 7.63 -9.23
C LEU A 40 -7.22 7.13 -10.68
N PRO A 41 -6.74 7.92 -11.66
CA PRO A 41 -6.71 7.50 -13.05
C PRO A 41 -5.79 6.29 -13.23
N PHE A 42 -6.18 5.36 -14.10
CA PHE A 42 -5.46 4.12 -14.35
C PHE A 42 -3.98 4.37 -14.74
N GLU A 43 -3.74 5.41 -15.55
CA GLU A 43 -2.43 5.81 -16.04
C GLU A 43 -1.47 6.13 -14.90
N SER A 44 -1.98 6.64 -13.77
CA SER A 44 -1.17 6.96 -12.61
C SER A 44 -0.48 5.72 -12.02
N PHE A 45 -1.08 4.55 -12.13
CA PHE A 45 -0.51 3.28 -11.66
C PHE A 45 0.61 2.76 -12.57
N LEU A 46 0.70 3.24 -13.81
CA LEU A 46 1.78 2.88 -14.75
C LEU A 46 2.94 3.88 -14.70
N ILE A 47 2.68 5.13 -14.32
CA ILE A 47 3.70 6.19 -14.24
C ILE A 47 4.46 6.12 -12.91
N VAL A 48 3.76 5.94 -11.80
CA VAL A 48 4.35 5.91 -10.44
C VAL A 48 5.47 4.88 -10.25
N PRO A 49 5.43 3.67 -10.85
CA PRO A 49 6.58 2.75 -10.83
C PRO A 49 7.89 3.37 -11.30
N ILE A 50 7.86 4.37 -12.18
CA ILE A 50 9.06 5.11 -12.58
C ILE A 50 9.72 5.74 -11.36
N GLN A 51 8.95 6.30 -10.43
CA GLN A 51 9.47 6.84 -9.16
C GLN A 51 10.03 5.73 -8.25
N VAL A 52 9.43 4.54 -8.25
CA VAL A 52 9.93 3.38 -7.50
C VAL A 52 11.33 2.97 -7.96
N PHE A 53 11.58 2.96 -9.26
CA PHE A 53 12.84 2.51 -9.82
C PHE A 53 13.86 3.65 -10.02
N PHE A 54 13.39 4.88 -10.24
CA PHE A 54 14.20 6.02 -10.70
C PHE A 54 13.95 7.32 -9.91
N GLY A 55 13.20 7.32 -8.81
CA GLY A 55 12.70 8.55 -8.17
C GLY A 55 13.72 9.63 -7.82
N ASN A 56 14.93 9.25 -7.38
CA ASN A 56 15.97 10.24 -7.05
C ASN A 56 16.80 10.71 -8.25
N LEU A 57 16.57 10.18 -9.46
CA LEU A 57 17.35 10.54 -10.63
C LEU A 57 17.16 12.02 -11.01
N SER A 58 15.95 12.56 -10.81
CA SER A 58 15.61 13.96 -11.10
C SER A 58 16.32 14.96 -10.18
N SER A 59 16.63 14.56 -8.94
CA SER A 59 17.40 15.35 -7.96
C SER A 59 18.92 15.09 -8.03
N GLY A 60 19.38 14.34 -9.04
CA GLY A 60 20.79 13.96 -9.22
C GLY A 60 21.27 12.83 -8.30
N GLY A 61 20.36 12.22 -7.53
CA GLY A 61 20.66 11.12 -6.61
C GLY A 61 20.48 9.74 -7.25
N PHE A 62 21.53 8.92 -7.24
CA PHE A 62 21.46 7.56 -7.78
C PHE A 62 21.01 6.50 -6.76
N SER A 63 20.64 6.89 -5.55
CA SER A 63 20.37 5.95 -4.45
C SER A 63 19.19 4.99 -4.74
N THR A 64 18.09 5.48 -5.31
CA THR A 64 16.92 4.63 -5.65
C THR A 64 17.25 3.64 -6.77
N LEU A 65 18.01 4.10 -7.76
CA LEU A 65 18.45 3.29 -8.89
C LEU A 65 19.43 2.21 -8.43
N PHE A 66 20.42 2.56 -7.62
CA PHE A 66 21.34 1.58 -7.04
C PHE A 66 20.62 0.58 -6.13
N ARG A 67 19.68 1.03 -5.29
CA ARG A 67 18.86 0.14 -4.45
C ARG A 67 18.10 -0.88 -5.31
N THR A 68 17.46 -0.41 -6.38
CA THR A 68 16.74 -1.27 -7.33
C THR A 68 17.67 -2.28 -7.99
N ILE A 69 18.83 -1.84 -8.48
CA ILE A 69 19.83 -2.72 -9.12
C ILE A 69 20.34 -3.76 -8.12
N TRP A 70 20.70 -3.35 -6.90
CA TRP A 70 21.17 -4.28 -5.86
C TRP A 70 20.12 -5.32 -5.49
N ILE A 71 18.85 -4.91 -5.37
CA ILE A 71 17.74 -5.84 -5.10
C ILE A 71 17.51 -6.79 -6.28
N ALA A 72 17.65 -6.31 -7.52
CA ALA A 72 17.56 -7.16 -8.71
C ALA A 72 18.70 -8.20 -8.76
N ILE A 73 19.94 -7.77 -8.51
CA ILE A 73 21.11 -8.66 -8.43
C ILE A 73 20.94 -9.67 -7.29
N ALA A 74 20.55 -9.22 -6.10
CA ALA A 74 20.29 -10.10 -4.97
C ALA A 74 19.18 -11.11 -5.28
N SER A 75 18.10 -10.68 -5.95
CA SER A 75 17.02 -11.58 -6.38
C SER A 75 17.51 -12.63 -7.37
N LEU A 76 18.35 -12.26 -8.34
CA LEU A 76 18.95 -13.19 -9.31
C LEU A 76 19.87 -14.22 -8.64
N ILE A 77 20.65 -13.81 -7.64
CA ILE A 77 21.53 -14.71 -6.88
C ILE A 77 20.73 -15.65 -5.97
N LEU A 78 19.62 -15.17 -5.40
CA LEU A 78 18.79 -15.95 -4.46
C LEU A 78 17.86 -16.95 -5.17
N LEU A 79 17.37 -16.63 -6.37
CA LEU A 79 16.51 -17.53 -7.16
C LEU A 79 17.02 -18.99 -7.29
N PRO A 80 18.29 -19.25 -7.67
CA PRO A 80 18.81 -20.61 -7.79
C PRO A 80 18.92 -21.36 -6.45
N ILE A 81 18.85 -20.65 -5.32
CA ILE A 81 18.79 -21.26 -3.99
C ILE A 81 17.32 -21.53 -3.62
N ILE A 82 16.46 -20.53 -3.78
CA ILE A 82 15.06 -20.57 -3.34
C ILE A 82 14.24 -21.61 -4.11
N VAL A 83 14.36 -21.64 -5.43
CA VAL A 83 13.54 -22.52 -6.28
C VAL A 83 13.76 -24.00 -5.91
N PRO A 84 15.01 -24.52 -5.84
CA PRO A 84 15.25 -25.88 -5.36
C PRO A 84 14.82 -26.11 -3.92
N THR A 85 15.03 -25.15 -3.01
CA THR A 85 14.66 -25.31 -1.60
C THR A 85 13.15 -25.45 -1.41
N ILE A 86 12.35 -24.58 -2.02
CA ILE A 86 10.88 -24.65 -1.96
C ILE A 86 10.39 -25.93 -2.63
N PHE A 87 10.94 -26.27 -3.79
CA PHE A 87 10.57 -27.48 -4.50
C PHE A 87 10.87 -28.75 -3.70
N ASN A 88 12.02 -28.82 -3.04
CA ASN A 88 12.38 -29.92 -2.15
C ASN A 88 11.49 -29.97 -0.90
N LEU A 89 11.08 -28.82 -0.36
CA LEU A 89 10.14 -28.75 0.75
C LEU A 89 8.76 -29.29 0.37
N ILE A 90 8.26 -28.94 -0.82
CA ILE A 90 7.01 -29.47 -1.36
C ILE A 90 7.13 -31.00 -1.53
N LYS A 91 8.20 -31.50 -2.16
CA LYS A 91 8.46 -32.95 -2.30
C LYS A 91 8.59 -33.68 -0.97
N PHE A 92 9.17 -33.05 0.04
CA PHE A 92 9.29 -33.63 1.37
C PHE A 92 7.92 -33.71 2.06
N SER A 93 7.13 -32.65 1.97
CA SER A 93 5.76 -32.59 2.51
C SER A 93 4.87 -33.66 1.89
N THR A 94 4.88 -33.80 0.57
CA THR A 94 4.08 -34.84 -0.12
C THR A 94 4.50 -36.25 0.27
N LYS A 95 5.80 -36.55 0.29
CA LYS A 95 6.31 -37.86 0.75
C LYS A 95 5.98 -38.14 2.23
N GLY A 96 5.98 -37.12 3.08
CA GLY A 96 5.59 -37.21 4.48
C GLY A 96 4.10 -37.53 4.63
N LEU A 97 3.24 -36.82 3.89
CA LEU A 97 1.80 -37.04 3.84
C LEU A 97 1.48 -38.43 3.29
N ASP A 98 2.15 -38.88 2.23
CA ASP A 98 1.97 -40.22 1.66
C ASP A 98 2.34 -41.32 2.65
N LYS A 99 3.42 -41.14 3.43
CA LYS A 99 3.80 -42.09 4.50
C LYS A 99 2.74 -42.14 5.60
N ILE A 100 2.21 -40.98 6.01
CA ILE A 100 1.16 -40.91 7.04
C ILE A 100 -0.11 -41.57 6.51
N LEU A 101 -0.62 -41.16 5.34
CA LEU A 101 -1.81 -41.71 4.70
C LEU A 101 -1.69 -43.22 4.48
N ASN A 102 -0.54 -43.71 3.99
CA ASN A 102 -0.31 -45.14 3.83
C ASN A 102 -0.25 -45.89 5.16
N LYS A 103 0.34 -45.31 6.21
CA LYS A 103 0.34 -45.90 7.56
C LYS A 103 -1.07 -46.03 8.13
N TRP A 104 -1.90 -45.00 7.96
CA TRP A 104 -3.32 -45.04 8.34
C TRP A 104 -4.10 -46.06 7.50
N ARG A 105 -3.88 -46.10 6.18
CA ARG A 105 -4.47 -47.07 5.26
C ARG A 105 -4.15 -48.50 5.67
N TRP A 106 -2.90 -48.84 5.94
CA TRP A 106 -2.52 -50.19 6.39
C TRP A 106 -3.10 -50.55 7.76
N LYS A 107 -3.15 -49.59 8.71
CA LYS A 107 -3.76 -49.80 10.03
C LYS A 107 -5.27 -50.07 9.93
N LEU A 108 -5.96 -49.34 9.07
CA LEU A 108 -7.39 -49.49 8.81
C LEU A 108 -7.72 -50.74 7.98
N LEU A 109 -6.92 -51.07 6.96
CA LEU A 109 -7.03 -52.34 6.22
C LEU A 109 -6.78 -53.55 7.13
N GLY A 110 -5.83 -53.46 8.07
CA GLY A 110 -5.61 -54.48 9.09
C GLY A 110 -6.80 -54.66 10.04
N TRP A 111 -7.50 -53.58 10.39
CA TRP A 111 -8.78 -53.64 11.12
C TRP A 111 -9.90 -54.26 10.27
N SER A 112 -9.99 -53.90 8.99
CA SER A 112 -10.95 -54.46 8.04
C SER A 112 -10.77 -55.97 7.85
N LEU A 113 -9.53 -56.45 7.65
CA LEU A 113 -9.24 -57.87 7.41
C LEU A 113 -9.45 -58.76 8.66
N LYS A 114 -9.28 -58.23 9.87
CA LYS A 114 -9.62 -58.94 11.11
C LYS A 114 -11.13 -59.02 11.36
N THR A 115 -11.92 -58.11 10.76
CA THR A 115 -13.36 -58.02 11.00
C THR A 115 -14.11 -58.73 9.88
N LYS A 116 -14.51 -59.99 10.13
CA LYS A 116 -15.19 -60.92 9.19
C LYS A 116 -16.64 -60.50 8.79
N ARG A 117 -16.94 -59.20 8.64
CA ARG A 117 -18.28 -58.69 8.28
C ARG A 117 -18.27 -58.07 6.87
N SER A 118 -18.73 -58.85 5.89
CA SER A 118 -18.54 -58.66 4.44
C SER A 118 -19.15 -57.41 3.80
N LYS A 119 -19.99 -56.63 4.49
CA LYS A 119 -20.62 -55.43 3.90
C LYS A 119 -19.87 -54.13 4.19
N ILE A 120 -19.35 -53.94 5.40
CA ILE A 120 -18.62 -52.71 5.78
C ILE A 120 -17.24 -52.69 5.13
N THR A 121 -16.61 -53.86 4.99
CA THR A 121 -15.31 -54.01 4.34
C THR A 121 -15.33 -53.58 2.88
N HIS A 122 -16.44 -53.79 2.17
CA HIS A 122 -16.59 -53.39 0.78
C HIS A 122 -16.66 -51.86 0.64
N TYR A 123 -17.45 -51.18 1.48
CA TYR A 123 -17.53 -49.71 1.50
C TYR A 123 -16.20 -49.04 1.88
N ILE A 124 -15.49 -49.61 2.86
CA ILE A 124 -14.17 -49.12 3.26
C ILE A 124 -13.15 -49.33 2.13
N GLN A 125 -13.13 -50.50 1.48
CA GLN A 125 -12.26 -50.75 0.33
C GLN A 125 -12.56 -49.82 -0.85
N SER A 126 -13.83 -49.56 -1.17
CA SER A 126 -14.20 -48.63 -2.24
C SER A 126 -13.86 -47.17 -1.92
N PHE A 127 -13.99 -46.74 -0.66
CA PHE A 127 -13.57 -45.40 -0.24
C PHE A 127 -12.06 -45.21 -0.41
N PHE A 128 -11.25 -46.22 -0.08
CA PHE A 128 -9.79 -46.18 -0.25
C PHE A 128 -9.32 -46.39 -1.69
N TYR A 129 -10.09 -47.08 -2.55
CA TYR A 129 -9.85 -47.13 -3.99
C TYR A 129 -10.16 -45.78 -4.66
N PHE A 130 -11.13 -45.03 -4.14
CA PHE A 130 -11.50 -43.70 -4.64
C PHE A 130 -10.50 -42.61 -4.21
N VAL A 131 -9.87 -42.76 -3.05
CA VAL A 131 -8.73 -41.93 -2.59
C VAL A 131 -7.40 -42.52 -3.07
N GLU A 132 -7.39 -43.15 -4.24
CA GLU A 132 -6.17 -43.26 -5.02
C GLU A 132 -5.90 -41.88 -5.61
N ILE A 133 -5.39 -40.97 -4.77
CA ILE A 133 -4.74 -39.75 -5.25
C ILE A 133 -3.50 -40.26 -5.98
N LYS A 134 -3.65 -40.61 -7.25
CA LYS A 134 -2.54 -40.60 -8.18
C LYS A 134 -2.04 -39.17 -8.14
N TYR A 135 -0.99 -38.95 -7.34
CA TYR A 135 -0.05 -37.86 -7.50
C TYR A 135 0.61 -38.07 -8.86
N GLN A 136 -0.18 -37.82 -9.89
CA GLN A 136 0.25 -37.82 -11.26
C GLN A 136 1.09 -36.56 -11.38
N ASN A 137 2.41 -36.75 -11.46
CA ASN A 137 3.45 -35.76 -11.72
C ASN A 137 2.88 -34.36 -11.92
N TYR A 138 2.81 -33.57 -10.84
CA TYR A 138 2.74 -32.13 -11.02
C TYR A 138 3.88 -31.76 -11.97
N ASP A 139 3.57 -31.03 -13.03
CA ASP A 139 4.58 -30.58 -13.97
C ASP A 139 5.60 -29.79 -13.16
N GLU A 140 6.78 -30.37 -12.94
CA GLU A 140 7.79 -29.81 -12.02
C GLU A 140 8.15 -28.39 -12.45
N ASP A 141 7.99 -28.12 -13.74
CA ASP A 141 8.24 -26.84 -14.38
C ASP A 141 7.16 -25.80 -14.06
N LEU A 142 5.88 -26.18 -13.95
CA LEU A 142 4.82 -25.26 -13.50
C LEU A 142 5.04 -24.80 -12.06
N ILE A 143 5.44 -25.70 -11.16
CA ILE A 143 5.72 -25.33 -9.77
C ILE A 143 6.91 -24.36 -9.70
N LYS A 144 7.99 -24.65 -10.44
CA LYS A 144 9.15 -23.75 -10.50
C LYS A 144 8.75 -22.38 -11.05
N GLU A 145 7.95 -22.34 -12.11
CA GLU A 145 7.47 -21.09 -12.70
C GLU A 145 6.62 -20.28 -11.72
N ILE A 146 5.69 -20.91 -11.00
CA ILE A 146 4.89 -20.25 -9.95
C ILE A 146 5.80 -19.68 -8.85
N VAL A 147 6.81 -20.43 -8.40
CA VAL A 147 7.75 -19.95 -7.37
C VAL A 147 8.54 -18.75 -7.87
N VAL A 148 9.00 -18.77 -9.12
CA VAL A 148 9.71 -17.64 -9.74
C VAL A 148 8.79 -16.42 -9.82
N ILE A 149 7.57 -16.56 -10.33
CA ILE A 149 6.60 -15.47 -10.43
C ILE A 149 6.29 -14.89 -9.05
N PHE A 150 6.03 -15.76 -8.07
CA PHE A 150 5.75 -15.34 -6.69
C PHE A 150 6.93 -14.57 -6.09
N TRP A 151 8.16 -15.05 -6.29
CA TRP A 151 9.37 -14.36 -5.82
C TRP A 151 9.53 -12.98 -6.47
N LEU A 152 9.32 -12.88 -7.79
CA LEU A 152 9.37 -11.60 -8.50
C LEU A 152 8.32 -10.62 -7.99
N LEU A 153 7.07 -11.08 -7.81
CA LEU A 153 6.00 -10.26 -7.23
C LEU A 153 6.32 -9.82 -5.81
N MET A 154 6.89 -10.70 -4.98
CA MET A 154 7.34 -10.34 -3.63
C MET A 154 8.42 -9.26 -3.65
N THR A 155 9.42 -9.37 -4.54
CA THR A 155 10.44 -8.33 -4.72
C THR A 155 9.82 -7.00 -5.14
N LEU A 156 8.93 -7.01 -6.14
CA LEU A 156 8.23 -5.81 -6.60
C LEU A 156 7.35 -5.20 -5.50
N PHE A 157 6.68 -6.05 -4.71
CA PHE A 157 5.88 -5.62 -3.57
C PHE A 157 6.72 -4.86 -2.55
N PHE A 158 7.87 -5.40 -2.13
CA PHE A 158 8.74 -4.73 -1.18
C PHE A 158 9.33 -3.43 -1.74
N LEU A 159 9.69 -3.40 -3.03
CA LEU A 159 10.16 -2.17 -3.69
C LEU A 159 9.08 -1.09 -3.70
N GLY A 160 7.88 -1.42 -4.17
CA GLY A 160 6.76 -0.47 -4.21
C GLY A 160 6.38 0.03 -2.82
N LYS A 161 6.26 -0.89 -1.84
CA LYS A 161 5.87 -0.55 -0.46
C LYS A 161 6.90 0.35 0.22
N THR A 162 8.18 0.01 0.10
CA THR A 162 9.25 0.79 0.75
C THR A 162 9.37 2.18 0.15
N GLN A 163 9.30 2.31 -1.17
CA GLN A 163 9.33 3.64 -1.79
C GLN A 163 8.08 4.45 -1.44
N GLY A 164 6.88 3.86 -1.51
CA GLY A 164 5.63 4.56 -1.18
C GLY A 164 5.65 5.13 0.24
N ASN A 165 6.18 4.37 1.20
CA ASN A 165 6.35 4.84 2.58
C ASN A 165 7.39 5.96 2.71
N ILE A 166 8.53 5.85 2.04
CA ILE A 166 9.58 6.86 2.09
C ILE A 166 9.06 8.19 1.53
N ASP A 167 8.38 8.14 0.39
CA ASP A 167 7.85 9.33 -0.26
C ASP A 167 6.72 9.96 0.56
N ALA A 168 5.82 9.16 1.13
CA ALA A 168 4.76 9.67 2.00
C ALA A 168 5.30 10.34 3.27
N ILE A 169 6.33 9.76 3.89
CA ILE A 169 7.01 10.38 5.03
C ILE A 169 7.68 11.68 4.59
N GLN A 170 8.38 11.67 3.46
CA GLN A 170 9.05 12.85 2.93
C GLN A 170 8.06 14.00 2.69
N ASP A 171 6.89 13.69 2.12
CA ASP A 171 5.83 14.65 1.83
C ASP A 171 5.05 15.11 3.07
N ALA A 172 5.03 14.30 4.14
CA ALA A 172 4.36 14.67 5.37
C ALA A 172 5.14 15.70 6.20
N TYR A 173 6.46 15.68 6.17
CA TYR A 173 7.32 16.55 6.97
C TYR A 173 7.57 17.90 6.28
N ASN A 174 7.47 18.99 7.04
CA ASN A 174 7.53 20.33 6.47
C ASN A 174 8.86 20.66 5.76
N GLU A 175 9.99 20.22 6.31
CA GLU A 175 11.34 20.54 5.76
C GLU A 175 11.65 19.79 4.47
N THR A 176 10.98 18.66 4.21
CA THR A 176 11.30 17.75 3.11
C THR A 176 10.21 17.67 2.05
N SER A 177 9.01 18.16 2.36
CA SER A 177 7.84 18.04 1.51
C SER A 177 7.91 18.94 0.30
N SER A 178 7.66 18.34 -0.87
CA SER A 178 7.56 19.03 -2.15
C SER A 178 6.13 19.43 -2.52
N LEU A 179 5.14 19.00 -1.72
CA LEU A 179 3.73 19.26 -1.97
C LEU A 179 3.39 20.75 -1.79
N PRO A 180 2.48 21.32 -2.59
CA PRO A 180 2.20 22.74 -2.57
C PRO A 180 1.53 23.15 -1.26
N VAL A 181 1.91 24.33 -0.77
CA VAL A 181 1.31 24.93 0.42
C VAL A 181 -0.04 25.49 0.04
N VAL A 182 -1.05 25.21 0.86
CA VAL A 182 -2.43 25.62 0.60
C VAL A 182 -2.86 26.70 1.56
N THR A 183 -3.48 27.75 1.02
CA THR A 183 -4.33 28.65 1.78
C THR A 183 -5.74 28.56 1.24
N LEU A 184 -6.68 28.14 2.09
CA LEU A 184 -8.10 28.07 1.76
C LEU A 184 -8.81 29.33 2.26
N ILE A 185 -9.52 30.01 1.35
CA ILE A 185 -10.36 31.16 1.66
C ILE A 185 -11.82 30.75 1.41
N THR A 186 -12.64 30.89 2.44
CA THR A 186 -14.04 30.44 2.44
C THR A 186 -14.95 31.41 3.19
N PRO A 187 -16.23 31.54 2.82
CA PRO A 187 -17.23 32.24 3.61
C PRO A 187 -17.36 31.66 5.01
N GLU A 188 -17.59 32.55 5.99
CA GLU A 188 -17.66 32.23 7.43
C GLU A 188 -18.70 31.15 7.75
N ASN A 189 -19.79 31.09 6.98
CA ASN A 189 -20.90 30.16 7.22
C ASN A 189 -20.74 28.79 6.54
N LYS A 190 -19.63 28.54 5.83
CA LYS A 190 -19.46 27.34 5.00
C LYS A 190 -18.45 26.34 5.54
N LEU A 191 -17.45 26.80 6.27
CA LEU A 191 -16.45 25.94 6.89
C LEU A 191 -16.32 26.27 8.38
N PRO A 192 -16.45 25.28 9.27
CA PRO A 192 -16.26 25.49 10.71
C PRO A 192 -14.80 25.77 11.10
N LEU A 193 -13.84 25.57 10.20
CA LEU A 193 -12.41 25.63 10.48
C LEU A 193 -11.79 26.95 9.97
N GLY A 194 -10.88 27.53 10.74
CA GLY A 194 -10.08 28.71 10.37
C GLY A 194 -10.49 30.03 11.05
N ARG A 195 -9.63 31.05 10.93
CA ARG A 195 -9.84 32.42 11.47
C ARG A 195 -10.57 33.34 10.48
N LYS A 196 -11.23 34.36 11.02
CA LYS A 196 -11.76 35.47 10.21
C LYS A 196 -10.61 36.26 9.60
N ILE A 197 -10.75 36.65 8.34
CA ILE A 197 -9.73 37.44 7.62
C ILE A 197 -9.49 38.79 8.32
N ASN A 198 -10.55 39.40 8.83
CA ASN A 198 -10.50 40.74 9.43
C ASN A 198 -10.12 40.74 10.91
N ASP A 199 -10.23 39.59 11.58
CA ASP A 199 -9.86 39.42 12.98
C ASP A 199 -9.19 38.06 13.16
N LEU A 200 -7.86 38.09 13.08
CA LEU A 200 -7.03 36.92 13.31
C LEU A 200 -6.91 36.57 14.80
N THR A 201 -7.73 37.09 15.70
CA THR A 201 -7.73 36.71 17.13
C THR A 201 -9.07 36.19 17.62
N ASP A 202 -10.12 36.27 16.78
CA ASP A 202 -11.46 35.77 17.08
C ASP A 202 -11.56 34.26 16.81
N ASP A 203 -12.09 33.52 17.78
CA ASP A 203 -12.34 32.08 17.65
C ASP A 203 -13.57 31.84 16.76
N PRO A 204 -13.54 30.86 15.84
CA PRO A 204 -14.72 30.52 15.04
C PRO A 204 -15.89 30.07 15.94
N ASN A 205 -17.10 30.52 15.61
CA ASN A 205 -18.30 30.28 16.42
C ASN A 205 -18.67 28.78 16.44
N ARG A 206 -18.65 28.18 17.64
CA ARG A 206 -18.90 26.75 17.87
C ARG A 206 -20.38 26.37 17.96
N SER A 207 -21.27 27.35 18.17
CA SER A 207 -22.65 27.11 18.60
C SER A 207 -23.54 26.43 17.55
N ASN A 208 -23.15 26.47 16.27
CA ASN A 208 -24.00 26.03 15.16
C ASN A 208 -23.59 24.69 14.52
N PHE A 209 -22.61 23.98 15.08
CA PHE A 209 -22.10 22.73 14.49
C PHE A 209 -22.45 21.50 15.33
N ARG A 210 -22.80 20.40 14.65
CA ARG A 210 -23.00 19.09 15.27
C ARG A 210 -21.84 18.19 14.86
N VAL A 211 -21.24 17.51 15.84
CA VAL A 211 -20.11 16.60 15.63
C VAL A 211 -20.58 15.18 15.90
N ILE A 212 -20.20 14.25 15.02
CA ILE A 212 -20.36 12.81 15.21
C ILE A 212 -18.96 12.20 15.06
N GLY A 213 -18.50 11.46 16.07
CA GLY A 213 -17.15 10.88 16.10
C GLY A 213 -16.33 11.38 17.29
N ASP A 214 -15.02 11.45 17.11
CA ASP A 214 -14.08 11.88 18.15
C ASP A 214 -14.16 13.39 18.38
N ILE A 215 -14.78 13.77 19.49
CA ILE A 215 -14.93 15.16 19.90
C ILE A 215 -13.63 15.80 20.36
N GLU A 216 -12.65 15.01 20.81
CA GLU A 216 -11.33 15.49 21.21
C GLU A 216 -10.52 15.83 19.96
N LEU A 217 -10.51 14.97 18.94
CA LEU A 217 -9.90 15.28 17.64
C LEU A 217 -10.55 16.51 16.99
N TYR A 218 -11.88 16.62 17.01
CA TYR A 218 -12.57 17.81 16.53
C TYR A 218 -12.12 19.06 17.30
N LYS A 219 -12.04 18.97 18.63
CA LYS A 219 -11.51 20.06 19.45
C LYS A 219 -10.06 20.35 19.11
N GLU A 220 -9.19 19.38 18.83
CA GLU A 220 -7.79 19.62 18.45
C GLU A 220 -7.65 20.29 17.08
N LEU A 221 -8.43 19.87 16.09
CA LEU A 221 -8.46 20.50 14.76
C LEU A 221 -9.05 21.92 14.80
N PHE A 222 -9.86 22.21 15.83
CA PHE A 222 -10.54 23.49 16.03
C PHE A 222 -9.82 24.42 17.03
N LEU A 223 -9.11 23.86 18.02
CA LEU A 223 -8.41 24.58 19.08
C LEU A 223 -6.98 24.85 18.64
N ARG A 224 -6.66 26.14 18.62
CA ARG A 224 -5.35 26.71 18.29
C ARG A 224 -5.06 26.70 16.81
N ASP A 225 -5.03 27.92 16.29
CA ASP A 225 -4.20 28.27 15.15
C ASP A 225 -2.80 27.76 15.38
N TYR A 226 -2.46 26.77 14.59
CA TYR A 226 -1.10 26.33 14.48
C TYR A 226 -0.14 27.46 14.06
N ASN A 227 -0.66 28.57 13.53
CA ASN A 227 0.11 29.73 13.05
C ASN A 227 -0.39 31.04 13.69
N ASP A 228 -0.14 31.25 14.98
CA ASP A 228 -0.21 32.59 15.54
C ASP A 228 1.01 33.42 15.08
N LYS A 229 0.81 34.70 14.73
CA LYS A 229 1.89 35.64 14.40
C LYS A 229 2.84 35.87 15.59
N THR A 230 2.39 35.59 16.80
CA THR A 230 3.22 35.66 18.02
C THR A 230 4.12 34.43 18.21
N GLN A 231 3.85 33.33 17.49
CA GLN A 231 4.65 32.11 17.57
C GLN A 231 5.85 32.16 16.61
N PRO A 232 7.00 31.59 17.01
CA PRO A 232 8.16 31.51 16.11
C PRO A 232 7.81 30.72 14.86
N LYS A 233 8.33 31.14 13.69
CA LYS A 233 8.10 30.49 12.39
C LYS A 233 8.38 28.98 12.41
N SER A 234 9.27 28.51 13.28
CA SER A 234 9.60 27.09 13.45
C SER A 234 8.50 26.24 14.10
N ARG A 235 7.45 26.86 14.66
CA ARG A 235 6.26 26.20 15.22
C ARG A 235 5.01 26.36 14.36
N GLN A 236 5.13 27.06 13.24
CA GLN A 236 4.02 27.24 12.32
C GLN A 236 3.74 25.92 11.57
N VAL A 237 2.51 25.42 11.67
CA VAL A 237 2.05 24.28 10.85
C VAL A 237 1.61 24.77 9.49
N ILE A 238 2.20 24.17 8.48
CA ILE A 238 1.94 24.48 7.08
C ILE A 238 0.92 23.47 6.56
N TRP A 239 -0.20 23.94 6.04
CA TRP A 239 -1.17 23.08 5.37
C TRP A 239 -0.73 22.83 3.93
N ARG A 240 -0.77 21.57 3.50
CA ARG A 240 -0.33 21.16 2.17
C ARG A 240 -1.42 20.38 1.44
N LEU A 241 -1.43 20.48 0.12
CA LEU A 241 -2.31 19.70 -0.74
C LEU A 241 -1.69 18.32 -0.94
N LEU A 242 -2.37 17.27 -0.51
CA LEU A 242 -1.96 15.90 -0.80
C LEU A 242 -2.23 15.56 -2.27
N PHE A 243 -3.48 15.77 -2.70
CA PHE A 243 -3.92 15.63 -4.08
C PHE A 243 -5.29 16.28 -4.27
N ASP A 244 -5.63 16.46 -5.54
CA ASP A 244 -6.88 17.00 -6.08
C ASP A 244 -7.46 15.90 -6.99
N THR A 245 -8.70 15.49 -6.72
CA THR A 245 -9.48 14.65 -7.65
C THR A 245 -10.98 14.85 -7.44
N ASN A 246 -11.77 14.69 -8.50
CA ASN A 246 -13.25 14.70 -8.44
C ASN A 246 -13.87 15.91 -7.73
N GLY A 247 -13.26 17.08 -7.88
CA GLY A 247 -13.73 18.29 -7.20
C GLY A 247 -13.63 18.17 -5.68
N GLN A 248 -12.61 17.47 -5.18
CA GLN A 248 -12.28 17.40 -3.76
C GLN A 248 -10.79 17.69 -3.56
N TYR A 249 -10.51 18.53 -2.56
CA TYR A 249 -9.15 18.83 -2.11
C TYR A 249 -8.86 18.05 -0.84
N TYR A 250 -7.81 17.24 -0.88
CA TYR A 250 -7.31 16.52 0.28
C TYR A 250 -6.13 17.32 0.83
N ILE A 251 -6.33 17.98 1.96
CA ILE A 251 -5.30 18.78 2.62
C ILE A 251 -4.91 18.17 3.95
N PHE A 252 -3.68 18.40 4.38
CA PHE A 252 -3.21 17.93 5.68
C PHE A 252 -2.23 18.93 6.31
N PRO A 253 -2.14 18.96 7.66
CA PRO A 253 -1.13 19.72 8.36
C PRO A 253 0.23 19.01 8.28
N SER A 254 1.26 19.69 7.79
CA SER A 254 2.63 19.15 7.74
C SER A 254 3.16 18.87 9.14
N LEU A 255 3.87 17.77 9.31
CA LEU A 255 4.50 17.41 10.58
C LEU A 255 5.73 18.30 10.85
N PRO A 256 5.91 18.76 12.11
CA PRO A 256 7.12 19.48 12.52
C PRO A 256 8.32 18.53 12.59
N LYS A 257 9.55 19.08 12.53
CA LYS A 257 10.82 18.33 12.58
C LYS A 257 10.91 17.35 13.77
N ASN A 258 10.32 17.71 14.91
CA ASN A 258 10.37 16.93 16.15
C ASN A 258 9.19 15.96 16.33
N ALA A 259 8.36 15.75 15.30
CA ALA A 259 7.27 14.78 15.37
C ALA A 259 7.81 13.35 15.50
N GLN A 260 7.14 12.54 16.33
CA GLN A 260 7.48 11.12 16.47
C GLN A 260 7.26 10.40 15.13
N SER A 261 8.15 9.46 14.80
CA SER A 261 8.16 8.76 13.50
C SER A 261 6.90 7.95 13.17
N ASN A 262 6.04 7.69 14.16
CA ASN A 262 4.81 6.90 14.01
C ASN A 262 3.55 7.77 13.93
N VAL A 263 3.69 9.09 13.88
CA VAL A 263 2.54 10.00 13.77
C VAL A 263 2.20 10.19 12.30
N SER A 264 0.92 9.99 11.97
CA SER A 264 0.33 10.31 10.68
C SER A 264 -0.48 11.60 10.80
N PRO A 265 -0.36 12.55 9.86
CA PRO A 265 -1.17 13.76 9.90
C PRO A 265 -2.64 13.43 9.55
N PRO A 266 -3.61 14.09 10.20
CA PRO A 266 -5.02 13.97 9.81
C PRO A 266 -5.24 14.61 8.44
N VAL A 267 -6.10 14.01 7.62
CA VAL A 267 -6.48 14.57 6.31
C VAL A 267 -7.86 15.20 6.40
N VAL A 268 -7.97 16.43 5.90
CA VAL A 268 -9.23 17.16 5.74
C VAL A 268 -9.60 17.16 4.27
N VAL A 269 -10.82 16.70 3.98
CA VAL A 269 -11.38 16.70 2.61
C VAL A 269 -12.32 17.89 2.46
N ILE A 270 -12.07 18.71 1.45
CA ILE A 270 -12.88 19.89 1.14
C ILE A 270 -13.51 19.70 -0.24
N GLN A 271 -14.83 19.79 -0.32
CA GLN A 271 -15.54 19.79 -1.59
C GLN A 271 -15.25 21.12 -2.33
N GLN A 272 -14.82 21.03 -3.59
CA GLN A 272 -14.68 22.18 -4.48
C GLN A 272 -16.05 22.82 -4.69
N SER A 273 -16.08 24.15 -4.78
CA SER A 273 -17.33 24.86 -5.01
C SER A 273 -17.71 24.85 -6.49
N ASP A 274 -18.89 24.35 -6.80
CA ASP A 274 -19.49 24.46 -8.14
C ASP A 274 -19.79 25.92 -8.54
N ARG A 275 -19.78 26.85 -7.58
CA ARG A 275 -20.16 28.26 -7.75
C ARG A 275 -19.02 29.25 -7.46
N GLY A 276 -17.79 28.77 -7.26
CA GLY A 276 -16.64 29.62 -6.94
C GLY A 276 -16.69 30.26 -5.54
N GLU A 277 -17.43 29.65 -4.60
CA GLU A 277 -17.56 30.14 -3.23
C GLU A 277 -16.27 29.98 -2.41
N TYR A 278 -15.29 29.19 -2.87
CA TYR A 278 -14.00 29.00 -2.19
C TYR A 278 -12.84 29.35 -3.13
N ILE A 279 -11.79 29.95 -2.58
CA ILE A 279 -10.54 30.21 -3.29
C ILE A 279 -9.45 29.38 -2.61
N VAL A 280 -8.84 28.47 -3.37
CA VAL A 280 -7.66 27.70 -2.95
C VAL A 280 -6.44 28.35 -3.58
N ILE A 281 -5.58 28.94 -2.75
CA ILE A 281 -4.29 29.49 -3.20
C ILE A 281 -3.25 28.39 -2.99
N LEU A 282 -2.65 27.94 -4.09
CA LEU A 282 -1.51 27.04 -4.09
C LEU A 282 -0.25 27.90 -4.18
N SER A 283 0.52 27.96 -3.09
CA SER A 283 1.84 28.59 -3.11
C SER A 283 2.87 27.52 -3.49
N PRO A 284 3.60 27.70 -4.62
CA PRO A 284 4.79 26.92 -4.86
C PRO A 284 5.81 27.37 -3.81
N GLU A 285 6.15 26.47 -2.90
CA GLU A 285 7.23 26.62 -1.92
C GLU A 285 6.92 27.51 -0.68
N ALA A 286 7.19 26.96 0.51
CA ALA A 286 7.67 27.77 1.61
C ALA A 286 9.19 27.83 1.41
N ALA A 287 9.73 29.01 1.09
CA ALA A 287 11.17 29.20 0.98
C ALA A 287 11.89 28.66 2.23
N PRO A 288 13.07 28.04 2.09
CA PRO A 288 13.82 27.40 3.17
C PRO A 288 14.09 28.31 4.37
#